data_AF-A0A2J8LQR7-F1
#
_entry.id   AF-A0A2J8LQR7-F1
#
_cell.length_a   1.000
_cell.length_b   1.000
_cell.length_c   1.000
_cell.angle_alpha   90.00
_cell.angle_beta   90.00
_cell.angle_gamma   90.00
#
_symmetry.space_group_name_H-M   'P 1'
#
loop_
_entity.id
_entity.type
_entity.pdbx_description
1 polymer ?
#
loop_
_entity_poly.entity_id
_entity_poly.type
_entity_poly.pdbx_seq_one_letter_code
_entity_poly.pdbx_strand_id
1 'polypeptide(L)'
;MDPMELRNVNIEPDDESSSGESAPDSYIGIGNSEKAAMSSQFANEDAESQKFLTNGFLGKKKLADYADEHHPGTTSFGMSSFNLSNAIMGSGILGLSYAMANTGIILFIIMLLAVAILSLYSVHLLLKTAKEGGSLIYEKLGEKAFGWPGKIGAFVSITMQNIGAMSSYLFIIKYELPEVIRAFMGLEENTG
;
A
#
# COMPACT_ATOMS: atom_id res chain seq x y z
N MET A 1 7.50 51.69 35.98
CA MET A 1 8.68 52.57 36.00
C MET A 1 9.88 51.66 35.79
N ASP A 2 10.67 51.66 34.73
CA ASP A 2 10.92 52.60 33.63
C ASP A 2 11.24 51.85 32.31
N PRO A 3 11.16 52.53 31.16
CA PRO A 3 11.27 51.99 29.79
C PRO A 3 12.68 52.17 29.16
N MET A 4 12.78 51.90 27.85
CA MET A 4 13.79 52.38 26.87
C MET A 4 15.15 51.64 26.84
N GLU A 5 15.84 51.39 25.72
CA GLU A 5 15.74 51.73 24.28
C GLU A 5 16.74 50.85 23.51
N LEU A 6 16.78 51.02 22.18
CA LEU A 6 17.83 50.72 21.19
C LEU A 6 17.34 49.74 20.12
N ARG A 7 17.47 49.97 18.81
CA ARG A 7 17.94 51.12 18.01
C ARG A 7 17.61 50.71 16.57
N ASN A 8 16.91 51.57 15.84
CA ASN A 8 16.51 51.36 14.45
C ASN A 8 17.66 51.70 13.48
N VAL A 9 17.91 50.91 12.42
CA VAL A 9 18.28 51.42 11.07
C VAL A 9 17.97 50.36 10.00
N ASN A 10 17.19 50.78 9.00
CA ASN A 10 16.84 50.10 7.74
C ASN A 10 17.97 50.31 6.69
N ILE A 11 18.06 49.49 5.63
CA ILE A 11 18.37 49.83 4.21
C ILE A 11 18.63 48.55 3.38
N GLU A 12 18.20 48.62 2.12
CA GLU A 12 17.79 47.63 1.10
C GLU A 12 18.97 47.20 0.14
N PRO A 13 18.77 46.57 -1.07
CA PRO A 13 19.51 45.37 -1.52
C PRO A 13 20.42 45.57 -2.77
N ASP A 14 20.89 44.45 -3.34
CA ASP A 14 21.23 44.18 -4.76
C ASP A 14 22.71 43.98 -5.23
N ASP A 15 22.83 42.95 -6.10
CA ASP A 15 23.65 42.73 -7.31
C ASP A 15 25.10 42.15 -7.35
N GLU A 16 25.13 40.95 -7.97
CA GLU A 16 25.94 40.44 -9.10
C GLU A 16 27.47 40.15 -9.08
N SER A 17 27.79 39.11 -9.87
CA SER A 17 29.04 38.69 -10.53
C SER A 17 29.92 37.65 -9.80
N SER A 18 30.55 36.64 -10.43
CA SER A 18 30.56 36.04 -11.77
C SER A 18 31.52 34.82 -11.73
N SER A 19 31.55 34.01 -12.80
CA SER A 19 32.51 32.95 -13.22
C SER A 19 32.20 31.50 -12.79
N GLY A 20 32.17 30.49 -13.68
CA GLY A 20 32.46 30.41 -15.11
C GLY A 20 32.04 29.05 -15.72
N GLU A 21 31.96 29.01 -17.06
CA GLU A 21 31.73 27.85 -17.96
C GLU A 21 32.88 26.80 -17.84
N SER A 22 32.87 25.52 -18.25
CA SER A 22 32.23 24.73 -19.32
C SER A 22 32.32 23.21 -18.99
N ALA A 23 31.45 22.36 -19.58
CA ALA A 23 31.43 20.88 -19.48
C ALA A 23 32.40 20.18 -20.50
N PRO A 24 32.36 18.86 -20.81
CA PRO A 24 32.05 17.59 -20.07
C PRO A 24 33.11 16.46 -20.32
N ASP A 25 33.08 15.34 -19.57
CA ASP A 25 33.35 13.96 -20.04
C ASP A 25 33.19 12.97 -18.86
N SER A 26 32.15 12.15 -18.74
CA SER A 26 31.66 11.03 -19.59
C SER A 26 32.37 9.68 -19.38
N TYR A 27 32.48 9.19 -18.15
CA TYR A 27 32.49 7.73 -17.91
C TYR A 27 31.75 7.39 -16.62
N ILE A 28 31.27 6.14 -16.57
CA ILE A 28 30.63 5.41 -15.47
C ILE A 28 29.10 5.32 -15.57
N GLY A 29 28.67 4.13 -16.03
CA GLY A 29 27.73 3.35 -15.21
C GLY A 29 26.29 3.26 -15.70
N ILE A 30 26.07 2.62 -16.85
CA ILE A 30 24.83 1.87 -17.08
C ILE A 30 24.80 0.74 -16.04
N GLY A 31 24.21 1.01 -14.88
CA GLY A 31 24.14 0.00 -13.80
C GLY A 31 23.42 0.42 -12.52
N ASN A 32 22.92 1.67 -12.42
CA ASN A 32 22.37 2.18 -11.16
C ASN A 32 20.88 2.56 -11.17
N SER A 33 20.17 2.36 -12.29
CA SER A 33 18.75 2.74 -12.40
C SER A 33 17.80 1.78 -11.67
N GLU A 34 18.09 0.47 -11.67
CA GLU A 34 17.25 -0.53 -10.97
C GLU A 34 17.38 -0.46 -9.44
N LYS A 35 18.60 -0.25 -8.91
CA LYS A 35 18.81 -0.16 -7.45
C LYS A 35 18.21 1.12 -6.85
N ALA A 36 18.22 2.23 -7.59
CA ALA A 36 17.60 3.48 -7.15
C ALA A 36 16.07 3.39 -7.17
N ALA A 37 15.48 2.70 -8.16
CA ALA A 37 14.04 2.45 -8.22
C ALA A 37 13.56 1.58 -7.03
N MET A 38 14.29 0.51 -6.70
CA MET A 38 13.93 -0.36 -5.57
C MET A 38 14.09 0.32 -4.20
N SER A 39 15.13 1.14 -4.02
CA SER A 39 15.39 1.89 -2.79
C SER A 39 14.36 2.99 -2.54
N SER A 40 13.96 3.71 -3.58
CA SER A 40 12.96 4.78 -3.48
C SER A 40 11.53 4.27 -3.30
N GLN A 41 11.25 3.04 -3.73
CA GLN A 41 9.91 2.44 -3.65
C GLN A 41 9.48 2.12 -2.21
N PHE A 42 10.39 1.61 -1.37
CA PHE A 42 10.09 1.38 0.05
C PHE A 42 9.89 2.70 0.82
N ALA A 43 10.71 3.72 0.54
CA ALA A 43 10.61 5.01 1.23
C ALA A 43 9.31 5.77 0.91
N ASN A 44 8.72 5.56 -0.26
CA ASN A 44 7.50 6.25 -0.70
C ASN A 44 6.23 5.56 -0.19
N GLU A 45 6.21 4.22 -0.13
CA GLU A 45 5.10 3.43 0.41
C GLU A 45 4.86 3.75 1.90
N ASP A 46 5.92 3.94 2.69
CA ASP A 46 5.82 4.31 4.11
C ASP A 46 5.26 5.73 4.29
N ALA A 47 5.69 6.68 3.45
CA ALA A 47 5.24 8.07 3.50
C ALA A 47 3.77 8.22 3.10
N GLU A 48 3.31 7.50 2.07
CA GLU A 48 1.91 7.51 1.65
C GLU A 48 1.01 6.80 2.69
N SER A 49 1.47 5.67 3.22
CA SER A 49 0.77 4.90 4.27
C SER A 49 0.56 5.74 5.55
N GLN A 50 1.56 6.51 5.98
CA GLN A 50 1.41 7.43 7.11
C GLN A 50 0.45 8.58 6.82
N LYS A 51 0.40 9.05 5.56
CA LYS A 51 -0.55 10.08 5.11
C LYS A 51 -2.00 9.57 5.14
N PHE A 52 -2.24 8.29 4.85
CA PHE A 52 -3.56 7.65 4.98
C PHE A 52 -4.05 7.54 6.41
N LEU A 53 -3.17 7.16 7.34
CA LEU A 53 -3.53 6.96 8.75
C LEU A 53 -3.74 8.28 9.50
N THR A 54 -2.97 9.31 9.16
CA THR A 54 -3.02 10.62 9.83
C THR A 54 -4.29 11.42 9.50
N ASN A 55 -4.89 11.19 8.34
CA ASN A 55 -6.08 11.90 7.87
C ASN A 55 -7.41 11.45 8.53
N GLY A 56 -7.38 10.43 9.40
CA GLY A 56 -8.59 9.94 10.10
C GLY A 56 -9.00 10.77 11.33
N PHE A 57 -8.07 11.44 12.00
CA PHE A 57 -8.32 12.01 13.34
C PHE A 57 -8.32 13.55 13.42
N LEU A 58 -7.73 14.26 12.46
CA LEU A 58 -7.60 15.72 12.56
C LEU A 58 -8.02 16.46 11.27
N GLY A 59 -9.19 17.10 11.33
CA GLY A 59 -9.39 18.34 10.59
C GLY A 59 -10.53 18.37 9.57
N LYS A 60 -11.76 18.58 10.07
CA LYS A 60 -12.86 19.18 9.29
C LYS A 60 -12.51 20.57 8.70
N LYS A 61 -11.32 21.14 8.98
CA LYS A 61 -10.82 22.42 8.44
C LYS A 61 -9.73 22.30 7.38
N LYS A 62 -9.19 21.10 7.08
CA LYS A 62 -8.11 20.92 6.09
C LYS A 62 -8.51 20.11 4.85
N LEU A 63 -9.81 19.91 4.65
CA LEU A 63 -10.34 19.15 3.50
C LEU A 63 -10.41 19.99 2.21
N ALA A 64 -10.35 21.32 2.30
CA ALA A 64 -10.42 22.22 1.15
C ALA A 64 -9.09 22.34 0.37
N ASP A 65 -7.98 21.87 0.94
CA ASP A 65 -6.62 22.02 0.39
C ASP A 65 -6.07 20.72 -0.23
N TYR A 66 -6.87 19.64 -0.23
CA TYR A 66 -6.50 18.35 -0.80
C TYR A 66 -6.99 18.17 -2.25
N ALA A 67 -7.53 19.22 -2.85
CA ALA A 67 -8.20 19.15 -4.14
C ALA A 67 -7.28 19.24 -5.37
N ASP A 68 -5.96 19.50 -5.23
CA ASP A 68 -5.16 19.84 -6.42
C ASP A 68 -3.67 19.43 -6.40
N GLU A 69 -3.34 18.24 -5.92
CA GLU A 69 -2.01 17.66 -6.22
C GLU A 69 -2.15 16.20 -6.65
N HIS A 70 -2.59 16.02 -7.89
CA HIS A 70 -2.49 14.76 -8.61
C HIS A 70 -1.02 14.51 -8.95
N HIS A 71 -0.21 14.11 -7.97
CA HIS A 71 1.14 13.63 -8.23
C HIS A 71 1.03 12.36 -9.08
N PRO A 72 1.51 12.34 -10.34
CA PRO A 72 1.51 11.14 -11.13
C PRO A 72 2.39 10.11 -10.43
N GLY A 73 1.81 9.00 -10.00
CA GLY A 73 2.56 7.89 -9.41
C GLY A 73 3.62 7.41 -10.39
N THR A 74 4.89 7.41 -9.96
CA THR A 74 6.05 7.05 -10.80
C THR A 74 6.27 5.54 -10.88
N THR A 75 5.41 4.74 -10.24
CA THR A 75 5.49 3.28 -10.22
C THR A 75 5.16 2.69 -11.59
N SER A 76 6.10 1.91 -12.14
CA SER A 76 5.88 1.16 -13.39
C SER A 76 4.72 0.16 -13.27
N PHE A 77 4.02 -0.09 -14.38
CA PHE A 77 2.93 -1.07 -14.44
C PHE A 77 3.33 -2.46 -13.91
N GLY A 78 4.58 -2.90 -14.18
CA GLY A 78 5.11 -4.17 -13.69
C GLY A 78 5.26 -4.20 -12.16
N MET A 79 5.81 -3.14 -11.57
CA MET A 79 5.99 -3.04 -10.12
C MET A 79 4.66 -2.90 -9.38
N SER A 80 3.70 -2.16 -9.94
CA SER A 80 2.34 -2.05 -9.39
C SER A 80 1.61 -3.40 -9.43
N SER A 81 1.73 -4.14 -10.55
CA SER A 81 1.14 -5.48 -10.69
C SER A 81 1.79 -6.49 -9.72
N PHE A 82 3.10 -6.41 -9.50
CA PHE A 82 3.80 -7.25 -8.54
C PHE A 82 3.39 -6.93 -7.10
N ASN A 83 3.31 -5.64 -6.73
CA ASN A 83 2.85 -5.23 -5.40
C ASN A 83 1.41 -5.69 -5.15
N LEU A 84 0.52 -5.51 -6.13
CA LEU A 84 -0.85 -6.02 -6.05
C LEU A 84 -0.90 -7.55 -5.90
N SER A 85 -0.04 -8.27 -6.64
CA SER A 85 0.05 -9.73 -6.52
C SER A 85 0.48 -10.15 -5.12
N ASN A 86 1.48 -9.49 -4.54
CA ASN A 86 1.92 -9.75 -3.16
C ASN A 86 0.84 -9.39 -2.12
N ALA A 87 0.05 -8.35 -2.37
CA ALA A 87 -1.06 -7.98 -1.50
C ALA A 87 -2.22 -8.98 -1.53
N ILE A 88 -2.46 -9.66 -2.66
CA ILE A 88 -3.53 -10.64 -2.82
C ILE A 88 -3.06 -12.06 -2.45
N MET A 89 -1.82 -12.41 -2.76
CA MET A 89 -1.23 -13.70 -2.40
C MET A 89 -1.06 -13.79 -0.89
N GLY A 90 -1.85 -14.64 -0.25
CA GLY A 90 -1.79 -14.86 1.19
C GLY A 90 -2.00 -16.32 1.56
N SER A 91 -2.21 -16.56 2.86
CA SER A 91 -2.52 -17.86 3.46
C SER A 91 -3.71 -18.59 2.80
N GLY A 92 -4.60 -17.85 2.14
CA GLY A 92 -5.75 -18.40 1.41
C GLY A 92 -5.38 -19.39 0.29
N ILE A 93 -4.15 -19.31 -0.27
CA ILE A 93 -3.70 -20.24 -1.32
C ILE A 93 -3.71 -21.70 -0.83
N LEU A 94 -3.39 -21.94 0.45
CA LEU A 94 -3.37 -23.27 1.05
C LEU A 94 -4.78 -23.89 1.13
N GLY A 95 -5.82 -23.07 1.17
CA GLY A 95 -7.22 -23.51 1.14
C GLY A 95 -7.75 -23.82 -0.27
N LEU A 96 -7.06 -23.38 -1.33
CA LEU A 96 -7.51 -23.62 -2.71
C LEU A 96 -7.41 -25.09 -3.09
N SER A 97 -6.42 -25.82 -2.59
CA SER A 97 -6.30 -27.27 -2.82
C SER A 97 -7.49 -28.03 -2.23
N TYR A 98 -7.94 -27.64 -1.03
CA TYR A 98 -9.14 -28.18 -0.41
C TYR A 98 -10.41 -27.85 -1.21
N ALA A 99 -10.55 -26.60 -1.67
CA ALA A 99 -11.67 -26.19 -2.52
C ALA A 99 -11.70 -27.00 -3.83
N MET A 100 -10.54 -27.20 -4.47
CA MET A 100 -10.41 -28.03 -5.66
C MET A 100 -10.79 -29.49 -5.39
N ALA A 101 -10.29 -30.07 -4.28
CA ALA A 101 -10.58 -31.44 -3.89
C ALA A 101 -12.07 -31.69 -3.62
N ASN A 102 -12.78 -30.72 -3.04
CA ASN A 102 -14.19 -30.86 -2.69
C ASN A 102 -15.16 -30.51 -3.83
N THR A 103 -14.80 -29.58 -4.71
CA THR A 103 -15.67 -29.14 -5.82
C THR A 103 -15.44 -29.89 -7.13
N GLY A 104 -14.28 -30.53 -7.28
CA GLY A 104 -13.85 -31.14 -8.54
C GLY A 104 -13.28 -30.11 -9.51
N ILE A 105 -12.41 -30.56 -10.43
CA ILE A 105 -11.60 -29.68 -11.28
C ILE A 105 -12.44 -28.75 -12.18
N ILE A 106 -13.55 -29.25 -12.73
CA ILE A 106 -14.40 -28.47 -13.66
C ILE A 106 -15.08 -27.32 -12.91
N LEU A 107 -15.70 -27.61 -11.77
CA LEU A 107 -16.39 -26.59 -10.96
C LEU A 107 -15.39 -25.61 -10.34
N PHE A 108 -14.22 -26.10 -9.93
CA PHE A 108 -13.14 -25.25 -9.43
C PHE A 108 -12.68 -24.23 -10.47
N ILE A 109 -12.47 -24.63 -11.74
CA ILE A 109 -12.10 -23.70 -12.81
C ILE A 109 -13.20 -22.66 -13.06
N ILE A 110 -14.47 -23.08 -13.07
CA ILE A 110 -15.60 -22.15 -13.23
C ILE A 110 -15.65 -21.16 -12.06
N MET A 111 -15.45 -21.62 -10.83
CA MET A 111 -15.39 -20.75 -9.65
C MET A 111 -14.21 -19.78 -9.70
N LEU A 112 -13.02 -20.24 -10.12
CA LEU A 112 -11.86 -19.37 -10.30
C LEU A 112 -12.13 -18.29 -11.34
N LEU A 113 -12.76 -18.63 -12.48
CA LEU A 113 -13.11 -17.65 -13.50
C LEU A 113 -14.14 -16.64 -12.98
N ALA A 114 -15.16 -17.10 -12.25
CA ALA A 114 -16.18 -16.24 -11.66
C ALA A 114 -15.57 -15.27 -10.63
N VAL A 115 -14.73 -15.78 -9.71
CA VAL A 115 -14.03 -14.97 -8.71
C VAL A 115 -13.04 -14.02 -9.38
N ALA A 116 -12.35 -14.42 -10.44
CA ALA A 116 -11.45 -13.54 -11.20
C ALA A 116 -12.21 -12.35 -11.81
N ILE A 117 -13.36 -12.60 -12.46
CA ILE A 117 -14.20 -11.53 -13.02
C ILE A 117 -14.72 -10.61 -11.91
N LEU A 118 -15.21 -11.18 -10.79
CA LEU A 118 -15.71 -10.40 -9.66
C LEU A 118 -14.61 -9.54 -9.02
N SER A 119 -13.41 -10.09 -8.85
CA SER A 119 -12.26 -9.36 -8.30
C SER A 119 -11.80 -8.24 -9.22
N LEU A 120 -11.68 -8.49 -10.53
CA LEU A 120 -11.34 -7.43 -11.51
C LEU A 120 -12.37 -6.30 -11.50
N TYR A 121 -13.66 -6.65 -11.45
CA TYR A 121 -14.74 -5.67 -11.35
C TYR A 121 -14.67 -4.88 -10.03
N SER A 122 -14.40 -5.56 -8.91
CA SER A 122 -14.29 -4.92 -7.59
C SER A 122 -13.14 -3.93 -7.53
N VAL A 123 -11.95 -4.29 -8.04
CA VAL A 123 -10.80 -3.38 -8.12
C VAL A 123 -11.12 -2.19 -9.03
N HIS A 124 -11.74 -2.42 -10.19
CA HIS A 124 -12.14 -1.34 -11.08
C HIS A 124 -13.14 -0.37 -10.43
N LEU A 125 -14.17 -0.91 -9.76
CA LEU A 125 -15.15 -0.11 -9.04
C LEU A 125 -14.47 0.69 -7.93
N LEU A 126 -13.60 0.05 -7.15
CA LEU A 126 -12.86 0.70 -6.07
C LEU A 126 -12.02 1.88 -6.60
N LEU A 127 -11.25 1.67 -7.68
CA LEU A 127 -10.44 2.71 -8.29
C LEU A 127 -11.28 3.85 -8.85
N LYS A 128 -12.42 3.53 -9.49
CA LYS A 128 -13.35 4.53 -10.01
C LYS A 128 -13.96 5.36 -8.90
N THR A 129 -14.47 4.71 -7.85
CA THR A 129 -15.01 5.42 -6.69
C THR A 129 -13.93 6.21 -5.98
N ALA A 130 -12.69 5.72 -5.90
CA ALA A 130 -11.59 6.42 -5.24
C ALA A 130 -11.23 7.72 -5.99
N LYS A 131 -11.24 7.66 -7.32
CA LYS A 131 -11.06 8.82 -8.19
C LYS A 131 -12.20 9.84 -8.07
N GLU A 132 -13.45 9.39 -8.06
CA GLU A 132 -14.63 10.27 -7.94
C GLU A 132 -14.84 10.79 -6.51
N GLY A 133 -14.50 9.98 -5.51
CA GLY A 133 -14.68 10.26 -4.09
C GLY A 133 -13.52 11.04 -3.47
N GLY A 134 -12.40 11.21 -4.18
CA GLY A 134 -11.22 11.96 -3.72
C GLY A 134 -10.60 11.39 -2.45
N SER A 135 -10.81 10.11 -2.15
CA SER A 135 -10.33 9.47 -0.94
C SER A 135 -9.92 8.04 -1.23
N LEU A 136 -8.80 7.62 -0.66
CA LEU A 136 -8.28 6.26 -0.79
C LEU A 136 -8.57 5.42 0.47
N ILE A 137 -9.31 5.99 1.43
CA ILE A 137 -9.73 5.31 2.65
C ILE A 137 -11.07 4.62 2.39
N TYR A 138 -11.11 3.29 2.51
CA TYR A 138 -12.30 2.46 2.26
C TYR A 138 -13.56 2.91 3.03
N GLU A 139 -13.41 3.34 4.29
CA GLU A 139 -14.55 3.84 5.08
C GLU A 139 -15.16 5.10 4.46
N LYS A 140 -14.30 6.04 4.04
CA LYS A 140 -14.73 7.30 3.40
C LYS A 140 -15.31 7.05 2.01
N LEU A 141 -14.78 6.05 1.33
CA LEU A 141 -15.27 5.60 0.05
C LEU A 141 -16.68 5.00 0.15
N GLY A 142 -16.89 4.12 1.14
CA GLY A 142 -18.20 3.55 1.47
C GLY A 142 -19.20 4.62 1.92
N GLU A 143 -18.74 5.60 2.73
CA GLU A 143 -19.54 6.76 3.13
C GLU A 143 -19.98 7.59 1.93
N LYS A 144 -19.11 7.78 0.93
CA LYS A 144 -19.43 8.56 -0.27
C LYS A 144 -20.35 7.81 -1.23
N ALA A 145 -20.19 6.49 -1.36
CA ALA A 145 -20.97 5.66 -2.28
C ALA A 145 -22.38 5.33 -1.78
N PHE A 146 -22.51 4.99 -0.49
CA PHE A 146 -23.79 4.52 0.09
C PHE A 146 -24.20 5.28 1.36
N GLY A 147 -23.47 6.34 1.75
CA GLY A 147 -23.73 7.06 2.99
C GLY A 147 -23.26 6.29 4.23
N TRP A 148 -23.88 6.61 5.36
CA TRP A 148 -23.59 5.98 6.65
C TRP A 148 -23.62 4.43 6.66
N PRO A 149 -24.56 3.73 5.98
CA PRO A 149 -24.53 2.26 5.95
C PRO A 149 -23.33 1.71 5.15
N GLY A 150 -22.86 2.41 4.11
CA GLY A 150 -21.64 2.03 3.40
C GLY A 150 -20.39 2.17 4.27
N LYS A 151 -20.35 3.23 5.09
CA LYS A 151 -19.28 3.50 6.07
C LYS A 151 -19.14 2.35 7.06
N ILE A 152 -20.24 1.95 7.69
CA ILE A 152 -20.23 0.85 8.67
C ILE A 152 -19.94 -0.49 7.99
N GLY A 153 -20.47 -0.72 6.78
CA GLY A 153 -20.21 -1.94 6.01
C GLY A 153 -18.74 -2.10 5.67
N ALA A 154 -18.08 -1.04 5.18
CA ALA A 154 -16.65 -1.05 4.92
C ALA A 154 -15.83 -1.31 6.19
N PHE A 155 -16.14 -0.62 7.30
CA PHE A 155 -15.46 -0.80 8.58
C PHE A 155 -15.57 -2.24 9.11
N VAL A 156 -16.78 -2.81 9.09
CA VAL A 156 -17.03 -4.19 9.55
C VAL A 156 -16.32 -5.20 8.66
N SER A 157 -16.37 -5.00 7.33
CA SER A 157 -15.70 -5.88 6.36
C SER A 157 -14.18 -5.92 6.58
N ILE A 158 -13.54 -4.74 6.71
CA ILE A 158 -12.09 -4.63 6.95
C ILE A 158 -11.72 -5.29 8.28
N THR A 159 -12.53 -5.09 9.32
CA THR A 159 -12.30 -5.70 10.64
C THR A 159 -12.38 -7.22 10.56
N MET A 160 -13.41 -7.77 9.91
CA MET A 160 -13.54 -9.22 9.70
C MET A 160 -12.36 -9.77 8.89
N GLN A 161 -11.93 -9.07 7.84
CA GLN A 161 -10.79 -9.47 7.01
C GLN A 161 -9.49 -9.55 7.84
N ASN A 162 -9.23 -8.56 8.70
CA ASN A 162 -8.05 -8.54 9.56
C ASN A 162 -8.06 -9.67 10.59
N ILE A 163 -9.22 -9.95 11.21
CA ILE A 163 -9.38 -11.08 12.13
C ILE A 163 -9.12 -12.40 11.39
N GLY A 164 -9.68 -12.57 10.19
CA GLY A 164 -9.46 -13.75 9.36
C GLY A 164 -7.99 -13.92 8.94
N ALA A 165 -7.32 -12.83 8.54
CA ALA A 165 -5.91 -12.83 8.18
C ALA A 165 -5.04 -13.28 9.36
N MET A 166 -5.19 -12.65 10.53
CA MET A 166 -4.43 -13.01 11.73
C MET A 166 -4.72 -14.45 12.19
N SER A 167 -5.99 -14.88 12.12
CA SER A 167 -6.38 -16.25 12.46
C SER A 167 -5.75 -17.28 11.52
N SER A 168 -5.72 -17.00 10.22
CA SER A 168 -5.10 -17.89 9.23
C SER A 168 -3.58 -17.99 9.42
N TYR A 169 -2.91 -16.91 9.80
CA TYR A 169 -1.47 -16.97 10.11
C TYR A 169 -1.19 -17.81 11.35
N LEU A 170 -1.98 -17.65 12.41
CA LEU A 170 -1.87 -18.50 13.60
C LEU A 170 -2.14 -19.97 13.31
N PHE A 171 -3.11 -20.26 12.42
CA PHE A 171 -3.37 -21.61 11.93
C PHE A 171 -2.13 -22.18 11.24
N ILE A 172 -1.58 -21.49 10.25
CA ILE A 172 -0.37 -21.95 9.53
C ILE A 172 0.78 -22.20 10.50
N ILE A 173 1.06 -21.26 11.41
CA ILE A 173 2.14 -21.42 12.40
C ILE A 173 1.91 -22.67 13.25
N LYS A 174 0.68 -22.90 13.72
CA LYS A 174 0.37 -24.08 14.54
C LYS A 174 0.62 -25.40 13.80
N TYR A 175 0.33 -25.48 12.50
CA TYR A 175 0.42 -26.72 11.73
C TYR A 175 1.78 -26.92 11.05
N GLU A 176 2.38 -25.88 10.48
CA GLU A 176 3.62 -25.98 9.69
C GLU A 176 4.89 -25.88 10.56
N LEU A 177 4.90 -25.02 11.58
CA LEU A 177 6.11 -24.77 12.39
C LEU A 177 6.59 -26.02 13.15
N PRO A 178 5.73 -26.86 13.76
CA PRO A 178 6.17 -28.07 14.42
C PRO A 178 6.83 -29.07 13.46
N GLU A 179 6.30 -29.20 12.24
CA GLU A 179 6.82 -30.11 11.23
C GLU A 179 8.20 -29.66 10.75
N VAL A 180 8.35 -28.35 10.48
CA VAL A 180 9.63 -27.75 10.13
C VAL A 180 10.66 -27.96 11.24
N ILE A 181 10.29 -27.76 12.51
CA ILE A 181 11.20 -27.97 13.64
C ILE A 181 11.61 -29.45 13.78
N ARG A 182 10.68 -30.38 13.60
CA ARG A 182 10.97 -31.83 13.63
C ARG A 182 11.95 -32.23 12.54
N ALA A 183 11.76 -31.71 11.32
CA ALA A 183 12.69 -31.92 10.22
C ALA A 183 14.10 -31.36 10.54
N PHE A 184 14.20 -30.17 11.15
CA PHE A 184 15.49 -29.60 11.56
C PHE A 184 16.15 -30.33 12.75
N MET A 185 15.38 -30.90 13.68
CA MET A 185 15.90 -31.66 14.82
C MET A 185 16.29 -33.11 14.49
N GLY A 186 16.08 -33.56 13.24
CA GLY A 186 16.39 -34.94 12.82
C GLY A 186 15.52 -35.98 13.52
N LEU A 187 14.34 -35.61 14.01
CA LEU A 187 13.36 -36.52 14.60
C LEU A 187 12.49 -37.19 13.51
N GLU A 188 13.08 -37.56 12.38
CA GLU A 188 12.47 -38.54 11.48
C GLU A 188 12.56 -39.90 12.18
N GLU A 189 11.53 -40.23 12.96
CA GLU A 189 11.34 -41.62 13.39
C GLU A 189 11.16 -42.47 12.13
N ASN A 190 12.21 -43.23 11.84
CA ASN A 190 12.24 -44.41 10.98
C ASN A 190 11.07 -45.34 11.35
N THR A 191 9.91 -45.09 10.75
CA THR A 191 8.75 -45.98 10.84
C THR A 191 8.82 -46.89 9.64
N GLY A 192 9.53 -48.01 9.82
CA GLY A 192 9.40 -49.20 8.98
C GLY A 192 8.08 -49.91 9.18
#